data_AF-E3QCF3-F1
#
_entry.id   AF-E3QCF3-F1
#
_cell.length_a   1.000
_cell.length_b   1.000
_cell.length_c   1.000
_cell.angle_alpha   90.00
_cell.angle_beta   90.00
_cell.angle_gamma   90.00
#
_symmetry.space_group_name_H-M   'P 1'
#
loop_
_entity.id
_entity.type
_entity.pdbx_description
1 polymer ?
#
loop_
_entity_poly.entity_id
_entity_poly.type
_entity_poly.pdbx_seq_one_letter_code
_entity_poly.pdbx_strand_id
1 'polypeptide(L)'
;MKWERMGEKIADQIGRDFSPGPKLYNWVTEAGFRNVTHKHYKIPIGPWPKDPHYKDLGMLNLMQLMDGLEAFTLRPFCGVLGWTTEEVQVLLAQVRKELKSGDFHAHLNYHVVYGQKVESEKEE
;
A
#
# COMPACT_ATOMS: atom_id res chain seq x y z
N MET A 1 11.33 -0.76 -4.83
CA MET A 1 12.03 0.51 -5.20
C MET A 1 12.77 1.10 -3.99
N LYS A 2 13.66 2.09 -4.13
CA LYS A 2 14.32 2.72 -2.94
C LYS A 2 13.29 3.32 -1.98
N TRP A 3 12.29 4.03 -2.52
CA TRP A 3 11.23 4.68 -1.74
C TRP A 3 10.43 3.71 -0.87
N GLU A 4 9.98 2.60 -1.45
CA GLU A 4 9.28 1.53 -0.72
C GLU A 4 10.12 0.95 0.42
N ARG A 5 11.39 0.60 0.18
CA ARG A 5 12.29 0.06 1.23
C ARG A 5 12.53 1.04 2.38
N MET A 6 12.50 2.35 2.10
CA MET A 6 12.58 3.36 3.15
C MET A 6 11.26 3.45 3.93
N GLY A 7 10.12 3.31 3.25
CA GLY A 7 8.81 3.21 3.89
C GLY A 7 8.73 2.02 4.86
N GLU A 8 9.24 0.86 4.46
CA GLU A 8 9.32 -0.33 5.32
C GLU A 8 10.15 -0.07 6.57
N LYS A 9 11.36 0.50 6.42
CA LYS A 9 12.20 0.88 7.56
C LYS A 9 11.52 1.88 8.50
N ILE A 10 10.79 2.84 7.95
CA ILE A 10 10.04 3.82 8.76
C ILE A 10 8.98 3.10 9.58
N ALA A 11 8.19 2.23 8.94
CA ALA A 11 7.15 1.45 9.62
C ALA A 11 7.72 0.63 10.78
N ASP A 12 8.85 -0.05 10.55
CA ASP A 12 9.55 -0.80 11.60
C ASP A 12 9.97 0.09 12.77
N GLN A 13 10.55 1.27 12.49
CA GLN A 13 10.98 2.22 13.53
C GLN A 13 9.83 2.76 14.40
N ILE A 14 8.62 2.87 13.83
CA ILE A 14 7.43 3.33 14.56
C ILE A 14 6.56 2.18 15.09
N GLY A 15 7.04 0.93 15.01
CA GLY A 15 6.33 -0.25 15.50
C GLY A 15 5.04 -0.54 14.72
N ARG A 16 5.02 -0.26 13.42
CA ARG A 16 3.89 -0.52 12.52
C ARG A 16 4.28 -1.55 11.47
N ASP A 17 3.31 -2.33 11.05
CA ASP A 17 3.47 -3.26 9.95
C ASP A 17 3.30 -2.52 8.62
N PHE A 18 4.31 -2.55 7.76
CA PHE A 18 4.25 -1.94 6.42
C PHE A 18 3.34 -2.73 5.47
N SER A 19 3.20 -4.04 5.68
CA SER A 19 2.44 -4.94 4.82
C SER A 19 1.49 -5.81 5.66
N PRO A 20 0.45 -5.23 6.27
CA PRO A 20 -0.49 -5.97 7.10
C PRO A 20 -1.39 -6.90 6.28
N GLY A 21 -1.56 -6.63 4.98
CA GLY A 21 -2.50 -7.32 4.09
C GLY A 21 -2.51 -8.85 4.18
N PRO A 22 -1.36 -9.54 4.07
CA PRO A 22 -1.29 -10.98 4.22
C PRO A 22 -1.69 -11.52 5.61
N LYS A 23 -1.58 -10.70 6.65
CA LYS A 23 -1.89 -11.08 8.05
C LYS A 23 -3.35 -10.87 8.42
N LEU A 24 -4.08 -10.06 7.65
CA LEU A 24 -5.47 -9.68 7.95
C LEU A 24 -6.39 -10.88 8.13
N TYR A 25 -6.23 -11.96 7.35
CA TYR A 25 -7.07 -13.15 7.49
C TYR A 25 -6.96 -13.79 8.87
N ASN A 26 -5.72 -13.99 9.34
CA ASN A 26 -5.45 -14.57 10.65
C ASN A 26 -5.96 -13.63 11.76
N TRP A 27 -5.64 -12.34 11.68
CA TRP A 27 -6.11 -11.37 12.67
C TRP A 27 -7.63 -11.32 12.80
N VAL A 28 -8.37 -11.37 11.69
CA VAL A 28 -9.84 -11.38 11.69
C VAL A 28 -10.38 -12.69 12.27
N THR A 29 -9.75 -13.83 11.94
CA THR A 29 -10.14 -15.14 12.47
C THR A 29 -9.88 -15.24 13.99
N GLU A 30 -8.70 -14.81 14.43
CA GLU A 30 -8.29 -14.78 15.84
C GLU A 30 -9.16 -13.83 16.67
N ALA A 31 -9.69 -12.76 16.06
CA ALA A 31 -10.66 -11.87 16.68
C ALA A 31 -12.07 -12.50 16.85
N GLY A 32 -12.27 -13.76 16.46
CA GLY A 32 -13.52 -14.51 16.67
C GLY A 32 -14.57 -14.34 15.57
N PHE A 33 -14.22 -13.73 14.43
CA PHE A 33 -15.13 -13.68 13.29
C PHE A 33 -15.26 -15.06 12.64
N ARG A 34 -16.48 -15.39 12.18
CA ARG A 34 -16.76 -16.62 11.43
C ARG A 34 -16.95 -16.31 9.95
N ASN A 35 -16.93 -17.35 9.12
CA ASN A 35 -17.12 -17.23 7.67
C ASN A 35 -16.19 -16.20 7.02
N VAL A 36 -14.93 -16.17 7.48
CA VAL A 36 -13.93 -15.20 7.03
C VAL A 36 -13.52 -15.50 5.60
N THR A 37 -13.61 -14.48 4.74
CA THR A 37 -13.16 -14.52 3.34
C THR A 37 -11.98 -13.57 3.17
N HIS A 38 -10.95 -14.02 2.46
CA HIS A 38 -9.84 -13.18 2.02
C HIS A 38 -9.76 -13.16 0.49
N LYS A 39 -9.90 -11.97 -0.08
CA LYS A 39 -9.68 -11.69 -1.50
C LYS A 39 -8.39 -10.88 -1.67
N HIS A 40 -7.55 -11.32 -2.60
CA HIS A 40 -6.31 -10.63 -2.96
C HIS A 40 -6.38 -10.17 -4.41
N TYR A 41 -6.08 -8.90 -4.62
CA TYR A 41 -6.09 -8.26 -5.93
C TYR A 41 -4.71 -7.66 -6.21
N LYS A 42 -4.20 -7.89 -7.41
CA LYS A 42 -3.00 -7.23 -7.93
C LYS A 42 -3.44 -6.02 -8.73
N ILE A 43 -3.39 -4.83 -8.11
CA ILE A 43 -3.85 -3.60 -8.74
C ILE A 43 -2.66 -2.94 -9.44
N PRO A 44 -2.65 -2.80 -10.77
CA PRO A 44 -1.52 -2.23 -11.49
C PRO A 44 -1.30 -0.76 -11.14
N ILE A 45 -0.05 -0.31 -11.29
CA ILE A 45 0.34 1.10 -11.29
C ILE A 45 1.04 1.35 -12.62
N GLY A 46 0.39 2.10 -13.50
CA GLY A 46 0.84 2.41 -14.85
C GLY A 46 0.20 1.56 -15.96
N PRO A 47 0.44 1.92 -17.23
CA PRO A 47 -0.28 1.38 -18.40
C PRO A 47 0.29 0.06 -18.93
N TRP A 48 1.01 -0.70 -18.10
CA TRP A 48 1.68 -1.94 -18.52
C TRP A 48 0.75 -3.15 -18.75
N PRO A 49 -0.46 -3.27 -18.13
CA PRO A 49 -1.35 -4.38 -18.44
C PRO A 49 -1.83 -4.36 -19.89
N LYS A 50 -1.98 -5.54 -20.50
CA LYS A 50 -2.53 -5.70 -21.85
C LYS A 50 -4.04 -5.53 -21.90
N ASP A 51 -4.71 -5.96 -20.84
CA ASP A 51 -6.17 -5.86 -20.71
C ASP A 51 -6.57 -4.37 -20.59
N PRO A 52 -7.49 -3.86 -21.43
CA PRO A 52 -7.88 -2.46 -21.43
C PRO A 52 -8.40 -1.97 -20.08
N HIS A 53 -9.19 -2.77 -19.37
CA HIS A 53 -9.74 -2.40 -18.07
C HIS A 53 -8.63 -2.21 -17.04
N TYR A 54 -7.69 -3.15 -16.96
CA TYR A 54 -6.56 -3.05 -16.04
C TYR A 54 -5.56 -1.96 -16.43
N LYS A 55 -5.43 -1.67 -17.72
CA LYS A 55 -4.61 -0.55 -18.21
C LYS A 55 -5.17 0.79 -17.73
N ASP A 56 -6.47 1.01 -17.86
CA ASP A 56 -7.14 2.22 -17.39
C ASP A 56 -7.04 2.35 -15.86
N LEU A 57 -7.31 1.26 -15.13
CA LEU A 57 -7.13 1.21 -13.69
C LEU A 57 -5.68 1.52 -13.28
N GLY A 58 -4.70 1.00 -14.01
CA GLY A 58 -3.29 1.25 -13.77
C GLY A 58 -2.92 2.71 -13.99
N MET A 59 -3.46 3.34 -15.03
CA MET A 59 -3.28 4.77 -15.31
C MET A 59 -3.87 5.64 -14.19
N LEU A 60 -5.08 5.33 -13.72
CA LEU A 60 -5.71 6.05 -12.61
C LEU A 60 -4.86 5.95 -11.33
N ASN A 61 -4.36 4.76 -11.00
CA ASN A 61 -3.48 4.57 -9.85
C ASN A 61 -2.14 5.29 -10.00
N LEU A 62 -1.57 5.33 -11.22
CA LEU A 62 -0.36 6.09 -11.49
C LEU A 62 -0.59 7.59 -11.26
N MET A 63 -1.70 8.14 -11.77
CA MET A 63 -2.06 9.55 -11.57
C MET A 63 -2.24 9.86 -10.07
N GLN A 64 -3.03 9.07 -9.36
CA GLN A 64 -3.24 9.23 -7.91
C GLN A 64 -1.92 9.19 -7.15
N LEU A 65 -1.04 8.24 -7.49
CA LEU A 65 0.27 8.13 -6.86
C LEU A 65 1.11 9.37 -7.17
N MET A 66 1.16 9.85 -8.40
CA MET A 66 1.94 11.04 -8.78
C MET A 66 1.52 12.29 -7.99
N ASP A 67 0.21 12.49 -7.82
CA ASP A 67 -0.35 13.65 -7.12
C ASP A 67 -0.17 13.55 -5.59
N GLY A 68 -0.32 12.35 -5.03
CA GLY A 68 -0.20 12.12 -3.58
C GLY A 68 1.22 11.82 -3.08
N LEU A 69 2.16 11.50 -3.96
CA LEU A 69 3.49 10.96 -3.61
C LEU A 69 4.20 11.80 -2.56
N GLU A 70 4.16 13.13 -2.71
CA GLU A 70 4.83 14.05 -1.81
C GLU A 70 4.19 14.07 -0.42
N ALA A 71 2.87 14.16 -0.35
CA ALA A 71 2.12 14.17 0.90
C ALA A 71 2.35 12.90 1.72
N PHE A 72 2.42 11.73 1.06
CA PHE A 72 2.70 10.46 1.74
C PHE A 72 4.14 10.35 2.24
N THR A 73 5.08 11.10 1.66
CA THR A 73 6.51 10.90 1.91
C THR A 73 7.07 11.92 2.89
N LEU A 74 6.71 13.20 2.78
CA LEU A 74 7.34 14.27 3.57
C LEU A 74 7.27 14.03 5.08
N ARG A 75 6.07 13.81 5.62
CA ARG A 75 5.88 13.66 7.07
C ARG A 75 6.66 12.48 7.66
N PRO A 76 6.55 11.25 7.13
CA PRO A 76 7.30 10.12 7.69
C PRO A 76 8.82 10.25 7.47
N PHE A 77 9.28 10.74 6.33
CA PHE A 77 10.71 10.81 6.04
C PHE A 77 11.41 11.90 6.85
N CYS A 78 10.83 13.10 6.92
CA CYS A 78 11.41 14.16 7.75
C CYS A 78 11.22 13.88 9.25
N GLY A 79 10.05 13.38 9.64
CA GLY A 79 9.71 13.17 11.05
C GLY A 79 10.35 11.95 11.71
N VAL A 80 10.58 10.87 10.96
CA VAL A 80 11.13 9.61 11.50
C VAL A 80 12.58 9.40 11.10
N LEU A 81 12.93 9.61 9.82
CA LEU A 81 14.31 9.44 9.35
C LEU A 81 15.17 10.70 9.50
N GLY A 82 14.57 11.84 9.87
CA GLY A 82 15.29 13.11 10.02
C GLY A 82 15.78 13.71 8.70
N TRP A 83 15.20 13.30 7.57
CA TRP A 83 15.58 13.85 6.26
C TRP A 83 15.17 15.32 6.13
N THR A 84 15.96 16.04 5.35
CA THR A 84 15.59 17.38 4.89
C THR A 84 14.51 17.31 3.80
N THR A 85 13.79 18.42 3.63
CA THR A 85 12.80 18.55 2.55
C THR A 85 13.44 18.35 1.18
N GLU A 86 14.66 18.83 0.98
CA GLU A 86 15.40 18.77 -0.27
C GLU A 86 15.76 17.32 -0.61
N GLU A 87 16.26 16.54 0.35
CA GLU A 87 16.54 15.11 0.17
C GLU A 87 15.29 14.32 -0.23
N VAL A 88 14.14 14.65 0.37
CA VAL A 88 12.86 14.05 -0.01
C VAL A 88 12.52 14.42 -1.45
N GLN A 89 12.60 15.69 -1.85
CA GLN A 89 12.30 16.10 -3.23
C GLN A 89 13.18 15.39 -4.26
N VAL A 90 14.48 15.22 -3.98
CA VAL A 90 15.41 14.48 -4.84
C VAL A 90 14.97 13.02 -4.97
N LEU A 91 14.61 12.35 -3.87
CA LEU A 91 14.08 10.99 -3.92
C LEU A 91 12.79 10.93 -4.74
N LEU A 92 11.87 11.87 -4.54
CA LEU A 92 10.59 11.85 -5.23
C LEU A 92 10.75 12.11 -6.74
N ALA A 93 11.71 12.92 -7.16
CA ALA A 93 12.06 13.07 -8.57
C ALA A 93 12.51 11.74 -9.18
N GLN A 94 13.33 10.95 -8.47
CA GLN A 94 13.76 9.62 -8.89
C GLN A 94 12.59 8.65 -8.98
N VAL A 95 11.71 8.62 -7.96
CA VAL A 95 10.52 7.76 -7.94
C VAL A 95 9.59 8.05 -9.12
N ARG A 96 9.34 9.34 -9.41
CA ARG A 96 8.50 9.73 -10.56
C ARG A 96 9.11 9.28 -11.89
N LYS A 97 10.43 9.35 -12.01
CA LYS A 97 11.15 8.86 -13.19
C LYS A 97 11.04 7.34 -13.31
N GLU A 98 11.29 6.60 -12.23
CA GLU A 98 11.19 5.14 -12.18
C GLU A 98 9.78 4.67 -12.57
N LEU A 99 8.73 5.21 -11.96
CA LEU A 99 7.34 4.83 -12.25
C LEU A 99 6.89 5.13 -13.69
N LYS A 100 7.51 6.13 -14.35
CA LYS A 100 7.20 6.50 -15.74
C LYS A 100 8.08 5.77 -16.76
N SER A 101 9.15 5.12 -16.33
CA SER A 101 10.10 4.44 -17.22
C SER A 101 9.48 3.26 -17.98
N GLY A 102 8.54 2.54 -17.34
CA GLY A 102 8.05 1.27 -17.83
C GLY A 102 9.03 0.10 -17.64
N ASP A 103 10.16 0.32 -16.96
CA ASP A 103 11.20 -0.71 -16.76
C ASP A 103 10.76 -1.84 -15.81
N PHE A 104 9.69 -1.61 -15.04
CA PHE A 104 9.10 -2.58 -14.14
C PHE A 104 7.58 -2.45 -14.08
N HIS A 105 6.93 -3.57 -13.77
CA HIS A 105 5.48 -3.65 -13.62
C HIS A 105 5.08 -3.43 -12.15
N ALA A 106 5.00 -2.17 -11.75
CA ALA A 106 4.53 -1.81 -10.42
C ALA A 106 3.06 -2.23 -10.21
N HIS A 107 2.76 -2.79 -9.04
CA HIS A 107 1.39 -3.07 -8.62
C HIS A 107 1.24 -2.98 -7.10
N LEU A 108 0.04 -2.64 -6.64
CA LEU A 108 -0.37 -2.73 -5.24
C LEU A 108 -0.87 -4.14 -4.94
N ASN A 109 -0.50 -4.67 -3.79
CA ASN A 109 -1.12 -5.87 -3.22
C ASN A 109 -2.32 -5.42 -2.39
N TYR A 110 -3.53 -5.54 -2.93
CA TYR A 110 -4.75 -5.10 -2.27
C TYR A 110 -5.47 -6.27 -1.63
N HIS A 111 -5.56 -6.28 -0.31
CA HIS A 111 -6.14 -7.36 0.48
C HIS A 111 -7.50 -6.91 1.03
N VAL A 112 -8.55 -7.66 0.73
CA VAL A 112 -9.89 -7.44 1.27
C VAL A 112 -10.25 -8.65 2.12
N VAL A 113 -10.35 -8.44 3.42
CA VAL A 113 -10.73 -9.47 4.38
C VAL A 113 -12.02 -9.04 5.08
N TYR A 114 -13.01 -9.92 5.09
CA TYR A 114 -14.27 -9.69 5.79
C TYR A 114 -14.79 -11.00 6.38
N GLY A 115 -15.55 -10.90 7.46
CA GLY A 115 -16.16 -12.03 8.15
C GLY A 115 -17.42 -11.58 8.89
N GLN A 116 -18.11 -12.54 9.50
CA GLN A 116 -19.32 -12.32 10.26
C GLN A 116 -19.00 -12.33 11.75
N LYS A 117 -19.37 -11.26 12.46
CA LYS A 117 -19.35 -11.24 13.92
C LYS A 117 -20.54 -12.05 14.42
N VAL A 118 -20.29 -13.03 15.28
CA VAL A 118 -21.35 -13.75 15.97
C VAL A 118 -21.79 -12.86 17.14
N GLU A 119 -23.05 -12.44 17.18
CA GLU A 119 -23.59 -11.84 18.39
C GLU A 119 -23.59 -12.89 19.48
N SER A 120 -23.01 -12.58 20.64
CA SER A 120 -23.21 -13.40 21.83
C SER A 120 -24.71 -13.45 22.12
N GLU A 121 -25.27 -14.66 22.25
CA GLU A 121 -26.60 -14.82 22.85
C GLU A 121 -26.60 -13.99 24.14
N LYS A 122 -27.51 -13.02 24.24
CA LYS A 122 -27.73 -12.32 25.50
C LYS A 122 -28.13 -13.40 26.49
N GLU A 123 -27.28 -13.65 27.48
CA GLU A 123 -27.69 -14.42 28.66
C GLU A 123 -28.90 -13.69 29.25
N GLU A 124 -30.08 -14.32 29.13
CA GLU A 124 -31.35 -13.90 29.76
C GLU A 124 -31.30 -14.07 31.28
#